data_AF-A0A8J8D241-F1
#
_entry.id   AF-A0A8J8D241-F1
#
_cell.length_a   1.000
_cell.length_b   1.000
_cell.length_c   1.000
_cell.angle_alpha   90.00
_cell.angle_beta   90.00
_cell.angle_gamma   90.00
#
_symmetry.space_group_name_H-M   'P 1'
#
loop_
_entity.id
_entity.type
_entity.pdbx_description
1 polymer ?
#
loop_
_entity_poly.entity_id
_entity_poly.type
_entity_poly.pdbx_seq_one_letter_code
_entity_poly.pdbx_strand_id
1 'polypeptide(L)'
;MDRRTARLLNGALALCCLALVFAAVYPFTTVDPHSKQPVDERFTVPEADEYRATGAIVADSVTALEFEGVVTADGGRYLSIDEGAVRTEQYQASSDDPVYSRITVEDDGSTDRRRAQIQSDTDRELLRVNQTEGAVTFIVKQESENVADEVSGAASVVVMSLYPVGYERDTDTSQATAVYNPKNGWYEGRETYHITGATGTVRTTGDTTAVRSATVTWDQTRPAGTYAEFALARLTGDDPKTIDISFQFESSETTVTRPAWVTEVGTGAEAGQSRDASYGKAISYGLCGAVTPLRTVRE
;
A
#
# COMPACT_ATOMS: atom_id res chain seq x y z
N MET A 1 -40.97 -48.34 24.44
CA MET A 1 -40.58 -46.94 24.66
C MET A 1 -41.81 -46.19 25.16
N ASP A 2 -41.78 -45.69 26.39
CA ASP A 2 -42.97 -45.16 27.04
C ASP A 2 -43.50 -43.90 26.34
N ARG A 3 -44.83 -43.78 26.22
CA ARG A 3 -45.52 -42.62 25.63
C ARG A 3 -45.09 -41.29 26.27
N ARG A 4 -44.60 -41.32 27.51
CA ARG A 4 -44.04 -40.16 28.22
C ARG A 4 -42.65 -39.77 27.69
N THR A 5 -41.78 -40.75 27.44
CA THR A 5 -40.43 -40.52 26.90
C THR A 5 -40.48 -39.99 25.46
N ALA A 6 -41.39 -40.52 24.64
CA ALA A 6 -41.58 -40.03 23.27
C ALA A 6 -42.13 -38.59 23.21
N ARG A 7 -43.00 -38.20 24.15
CA ARG A 7 -43.50 -36.82 24.26
C ARG A 7 -42.44 -35.84 24.74
N LEU A 8 -41.58 -36.26 25.67
CA LEU A 8 -40.45 -35.45 26.14
C LEU A 8 -39.41 -35.24 25.03
N LEU A 9 -39.07 -36.30 24.27
CA LEU A 9 -38.17 -36.20 23.13
C LEU A 9 -38.74 -35.33 22.01
N ASN A 10 -40.02 -35.49 21.67
CA ASN A 10 -40.66 -34.64 20.66
C ASN A 10 -40.79 -33.19 21.13
N GLY A 11 -41.02 -32.96 22.43
CA GLY A 11 -41.02 -31.62 23.02
C GLY A 11 -39.65 -30.96 22.96
N ALA A 12 -38.59 -31.68 23.33
CA ALA A 12 -37.21 -31.20 23.23
C ALA A 12 -36.80 -30.93 21.77
N LEU A 13 -37.16 -31.83 20.84
CA LEU A 13 -36.89 -31.67 19.42
C LEU A 13 -37.64 -30.45 18.86
N ALA A 14 -38.93 -30.29 19.20
CA ALA A 14 -39.70 -29.12 18.80
C ALA A 14 -39.12 -27.81 19.35
N LEU A 15 -38.60 -27.83 20.57
CA LEU A 15 -37.97 -26.67 21.20
C LEU A 15 -36.60 -26.35 20.57
N CYS A 16 -35.80 -27.36 20.22
CA CYS A 16 -34.58 -27.20 19.42
C CYS A 16 -34.88 -26.68 18.01
N CYS A 17 -35.90 -27.22 17.33
CA CYS A 17 -36.32 -26.72 16.02
C CYS A 17 -36.84 -25.28 16.12
N LEU A 18 -37.59 -24.94 17.17
CA LEU A 18 -38.09 -23.58 17.37
C LEU A 18 -36.96 -22.61 17.74
N ALA A 19 -35.95 -23.04 18.49
CA ALA A 19 -34.74 -22.26 18.74
C ALA A 19 -33.91 -22.05 17.46
N LEU A 20 -33.79 -23.07 16.60
CA LEU A 20 -33.13 -22.95 15.30
C LEU A 20 -33.91 -22.04 14.33
N VAL A 21 -35.24 -22.13 14.33
CA VAL A 21 -36.10 -21.23 13.56
C VAL A 21 -36.00 -19.80 14.10
N PHE A 22 -35.96 -19.59 15.41
CA PHE A 22 -35.74 -18.26 15.99
C PHE A 22 -34.35 -17.71 15.69
N ALA A 23 -33.31 -18.55 15.67
CA ALA A 23 -31.97 -18.15 15.24
C ALA A 23 -31.89 -17.81 13.74
N ALA A 24 -32.74 -18.43 12.92
CA ALA A 24 -32.81 -18.20 11.46
C ALA A 24 -33.75 -17.03 11.06
N VAL A 25 -34.83 -16.79 11.81
CA VAL A 25 -35.89 -15.82 11.48
C VAL A 25 -35.78 -14.53 12.28
N TYR A 26 -35.23 -14.57 13.50
CA TYR A 26 -34.93 -13.35 14.25
C TYR A 26 -33.56 -12.87 13.80
N PRO A 27 -33.46 -11.74 13.09
CA PRO A 27 -32.17 -11.18 12.77
C PRO A 27 -31.57 -10.70 14.10
N PHE A 28 -30.73 -11.53 14.72
CA PHE A 28 -29.67 -11.03 15.60
C PHE A 28 -28.60 -10.34 14.72
N THR A 29 -29.04 -9.45 13.82
CA THR A 29 -28.16 -8.52 13.15
C THR A 29 -27.83 -7.47 14.19
N THR A 30 -26.88 -7.79 15.06
CA THR A 30 -26.15 -6.83 15.90
C THR A 30 -25.14 -6.04 15.05
N VAL A 31 -25.47 -5.84 13.77
CA VAL A 31 -24.66 -5.12 12.81
C VAL A 31 -24.78 -3.67 13.21
N ASP A 32 -23.69 -3.08 13.69
CA ASP A 32 -23.60 -1.63 13.67
C ASP A 32 -23.21 -1.24 12.25
N PRO A 33 -24.14 -0.65 11.47
CA PRO A 33 -23.80 -0.26 10.12
C PRO A 33 -22.76 0.86 10.23
N HIS A 34 -21.72 0.77 9.38
CA HIS A 34 -20.69 1.81 9.23
C HIS A 34 -21.26 3.20 8.92
N SER A 35 -22.54 3.29 8.56
CA SER A 35 -23.30 4.52 8.34
C SER A 35 -23.68 5.29 9.61
N LYS A 36 -23.50 4.71 10.81
CA LYS A 36 -23.74 5.42 12.08
C LYS A 36 -22.56 6.29 12.54
N GLN A 37 -21.38 6.16 11.94
CA GLN A 37 -20.25 7.07 12.16
C GLN A 37 -20.20 8.08 11.00
N PRO A 38 -20.50 9.37 11.25
CA PRO A 38 -20.37 10.42 10.25
C PRO A 38 -18.98 10.41 9.62
N VAL A 39 -18.89 10.70 8.31
CA VAL A 39 -17.61 10.72 7.56
C VAL A 39 -16.66 11.79 8.13
N ASP A 40 -17.23 12.81 8.75
CA ASP A 40 -16.64 13.93 9.47
C ASP A 40 -16.09 13.58 10.87
N GLU A 41 -16.38 12.38 11.40
CA GLU A 41 -15.76 11.85 12.65
C GLU A 41 -14.63 10.84 12.37
N ARG A 42 -14.26 10.64 11.09
CA ARG A 42 -13.27 9.63 10.71
C ARG A 42 -11.86 10.18 10.78
N PHE A 43 -10.94 9.31 11.19
CA PHE A 43 -9.52 9.59 11.29
C PHE A 43 -8.94 10.18 10.00
N THR A 44 -8.14 11.24 10.09
CA THR A 44 -7.51 11.89 8.94
C THR A 44 -5.99 11.89 9.07
N VAL A 45 -5.30 12.03 7.94
CA VAL A 45 -3.86 12.34 7.95
C VAL A 45 -3.70 13.78 8.42
N PRO A 46 -2.80 14.09 9.36
CA PRO A 46 -2.52 15.46 9.74
C PRO A 46 -1.97 16.28 8.57
N GLU A 47 -2.37 17.56 8.51
CA GLU A 47 -1.80 18.52 7.56
C GLU A 47 -0.61 19.25 8.20
N ALA A 48 0.53 19.27 7.51
CA ALA A 48 1.71 20.03 7.90
C ALA A 48 2.56 20.34 6.65
N ASP A 49 3.22 21.50 6.66
CA ASP A 49 4.14 21.91 5.57
C ASP A 49 5.43 21.07 5.57
N GLU A 50 5.82 20.56 6.74
CA GLU A 50 6.99 19.73 6.96
C GLU A 50 6.64 18.59 7.91
N TYR A 51 6.96 17.36 7.50
CA TYR A 51 6.67 16.18 8.30
C TYR A 51 7.44 14.94 7.85
N ARG A 52 7.48 13.96 8.76
CA ARG A 52 7.82 12.56 8.50
C ARG A 52 6.60 11.72 8.84
N ALA A 53 6.24 10.82 7.92
CA ALA A 53 5.19 9.84 8.13
C ALA A 53 5.71 8.45 7.84
N THR A 54 5.35 7.49 8.68
CA THR A 54 5.58 6.07 8.40
C THR A 54 4.30 5.31 8.65
N GLY A 55 4.12 4.20 7.94
CA GLY A 55 3.00 3.33 8.22
C GLY A 55 3.12 1.98 7.53
N ALA A 56 2.37 1.01 8.03
CA ALA A 56 2.32 -0.33 7.48
C ALA A 56 0.93 -0.94 7.67
N ILE A 57 0.56 -1.79 6.72
CA ILE A 57 -0.60 -2.67 6.74
C ILE A 57 -0.06 -4.08 6.51
N VAL A 58 -0.22 -4.93 7.51
CA VAL A 58 0.18 -6.33 7.45
C VAL A 58 -1.07 -7.20 7.56
N ALA A 59 -1.14 -8.20 6.70
CA ALA A 59 -2.25 -9.14 6.60
C ALA A 59 -1.70 -10.56 6.70
N ASP A 60 -2.09 -11.32 7.72
CA ASP A 60 -1.61 -12.68 7.97
C ASP A 60 -0.07 -12.77 7.97
N SER A 61 0.58 -11.80 8.62
CA SER A 61 2.05 -11.64 8.63
C SER A 61 2.70 -11.33 7.27
N VAL A 62 1.91 -11.03 6.23
CA VAL A 62 2.39 -10.58 4.92
C VAL A 62 2.19 -9.07 4.81
N THR A 63 3.27 -8.33 4.54
CA THR A 63 3.19 -6.88 4.28
C THR A 63 2.37 -6.63 3.02
N ALA A 64 1.22 -5.97 3.18
CA ALA A 64 0.39 -5.52 2.07
C ALA A 64 0.84 -4.13 1.59
N LEU A 65 1.27 -3.29 2.52
CA LEU A 65 1.85 -1.98 2.26
C LEU A 65 2.74 -1.59 3.44
N GLU A 66 3.92 -1.09 3.17
CA GLU A 66 4.76 -0.36 4.12
C GLU A 66 5.25 0.91 3.44
N PHE A 67 5.27 2.04 4.15
CA PHE A 67 5.78 3.27 3.60
C PHE A 67 6.55 4.12 4.61
N GLU A 68 7.50 4.88 4.08
CA GLU A 68 8.19 5.98 4.76
C GLU A 68 8.12 7.19 3.84
N GLY A 69 7.63 8.31 4.35
CA GLY A 69 7.51 9.57 3.63
C GLY A 69 8.10 10.72 4.44
N VAL A 70 8.78 11.63 3.75
CA VAL A 70 9.38 12.82 4.34
C VAL A 70 9.15 14.00 3.40
N VAL A 71 8.66 15.11 3.95
CA VAL A 71 8.49 16.40 3.27
C VAL A 71 9.16 17.45 4.14
N THR A 72 10.08 18.23 3.56
CA THR A 72 10.82 19.30 4.26
C THR A 72 10.34 20.68 3.83
N ALA A 73 10.56 21.68 4.69
CA ALA A 73 10.17 23.06 4.41
C ALA A 73 10.91 23.70 3.22
N ASP A 74 12.10 23.19 2.86
CA ASP A 74 12.87 23.62 1.69
C ASP A 74 12.46 22.91 0.38
N GLY A 75 11.42 22.07 0.43
CA GLY A 75 10.85 21.38 -0.73
C GLY A 75 11.49 20.03 -1.04
N GLY A 76 12.45 19.58 -0.23
CA GLY A 76 13.02 18.24 -0.30
C GLY A 76 12.01 17.16 0.09
N ARG A 77 12.01 16.05 -0.66
CA ARG A 77 11.02 14.98 -0.50
C ARG A 77 11.64 13.62 -0.66
N TYR A 78 11.16 12.68 0.14
CA TYR A 78 11.47 11.28 0.04
C TYR A 78 10.22 10.44 0.26
N LEU A 79 10.08 9.38 -0.51
CA LEU A 79 9.02 8.39 -0.36
C LEU A 79 9.61 7.02 -0.62
N SER A 80 9.38 6.07 0.27
CA SER A 80 9.60 4.65 0.06
C SER A 80 8.26 3.96 0.27
N ILE A 81 7.82 3.14 -0.70
CA ILE A 81 6.64 2.30 -0.60
C ILE A 81 7.07 0.86 -0.94
N ASP A 82 6.67 -0.07 -0.10
CA ASP A 82 6.87 -1.51 -0.27
C ASP A 82 5.49 -2.19 -0.30
N GLU A 83 5.17 -2.83 -1.42
CA GLU A 83 3.92 -3.58 -1.65
C GLU A 83 4.23 -5.09 -1.78
N GLY A 84 5.32 -5.56 -1.18
CA GLY A 84 5.79 -6.94 -1.21
C GLY A 84 6.58 -7.27 -2.48
N ALA A 85 5.90 -7.44 -3.61
CA ALA A 85 6.57 -7.81 -4.88
C ALA A 85 7.24 -6.61 -5.58
N VAL A 86 6.88 -5.40 -5.17
CA VAL A 86 7.34 -4.15 -5.75
C VAL A 86 7.72 -3.20 -4.61
N ARG A 87 8.92 -2.65 -4.70
CA ARG A 87 9.38 -1.56 -3.86
C ARG A 87 9.70 -0.35 -4.71
N THR A 88 9.11 0.79 -4.39
CA THR A 88 9.36 2.08 -5.07
C THR A 88 9.94 3.06 -4.08
N GLU A 89 11.07 3.64 -4.40
CA GLU A 89 11.65 4.76 -3.67
C GLU A 89 11.72 5.98 -4.59
N GLN A 90 11.33 7.14 -4.10
CA GLN A 90 11.39 8.40 -4.80
C GLN A 90 12.19 9.42 -3.98
N TYR A 91 12.96 10.25 -4.68
CA TYR A 91 13.71 11.35 -4.10
C TYR A 91 13.60 12.58 -4.98
N GLN A 92 13.32 13.71 -4.36
CA GLN A 92 13.28 15.01 -4.98
C GLN A 92 14.03 15.99 -4.07
N ALA A 93 15.01 16.70 -4.62
CA ALA A 93 15.88 17.57 -3.82
C ALA A 93 15.20 18.90 -3.44
N SER A 94 14.36 19.42 -4.32
CA SER A 94 13.51 20.61 -4.14
C SER A 94 12.25 20.46 -5.02
N SER A 95 11.19 21.22 -4.77
CA SER A 95 9.92 21.12 -5.50
C SER A 95 10.04 21.28 -7.02
N ASP A 96 11.04 22.03 -7.48
CA ASP A 96 11.29 22.31 -8.90
C ASP A 96 12.34 21.35 -9.51
N ASP A 97 12.99 20.53 -8.70
CA ASP A 97 13.97 19.55 -9.17
C ASP A 97 13.28 18.30 -9.73
N PRO A 98 13.96 17.57 -10.64
CA PRO A 98 13.45 16.32 -11.14
C PRO A 98 13.28 15.29 -10.03
N VAL A 99 12.29 14.42 -10.19
CA VAL A 99 12.08 13.28 -9.31
C VAL A 99 12.93 12.12 -9.81
N TYR A 100 13.71 11.54 -8.91
CA TYR A 100 14.41 10.30 -9.15
C TYR A 100 13.64 9.18 -8.48
N SER A 101 13.41 8.09 -9.21
CA SER A 101 12.72 6.91 -8.70
C SER A 101 13.57 5.67 -8.85
N ARG A 102 13.62 4.84 -7.82
CA ARG A 102 14.20 3.51 -7.79
C ARG A 102 13.07 2.50 -7.60
N ILE A 103 12.81 1.71 -8.64
CA ILE A 103 11.75 0.70 -8.64
C ILE A 103 12.41 -0.67 -8.64
N THR A 104 12.24 -1.44 -7.58
CA THR A 104 12.71 -2.83 -7.48
C THR A 104 11.52 -3.77 -7.58
N VAL A 105 11.62 -4.76 -8.44
CA VAL A 105 10.56 -5.74 -8.70
C VAL A 105 11.17 -7.13 -8.64
N GLU A 106 10.47 -8.09 -8.03
CA GLU A 106 10.84 -9.50 -8.12
C GLU A 106 10.79 -9.97 -9.59
N ASP A 107 11.75 -10.79 -10.01
CA ASP A 107 11.83 -11.24 -11.41
C ASP A 107 10.88 -12.42 -11.67
N ASP A 108 9.59 -12.09 -11.88
CA ASP A 108 8.49 -13.02 -12.16
C ASP A 108 8.16 -13.15 -13.66
N GLY A 109 9.00 -12.57 -14.54
CA GLY A 109 8.77 -12.49 -15.97
C GLY A 109 7.90 -11.31 -16.45
N SER A 110 7.49 -10.40 -15.55
CA SER A 110 6.77 -9.16 -15.90
C SER A 110 7.70 -7.95 -16.17
N THR A 111 9.00 -8.12 -15.95
CA THR A 111 10.01 -7.06 -15.97
C THR A 111 10.17 -6.39 -17.34
N ASP A 112 10.02 -7.13 -18.44
CA ASP A 112 10.06 -6.57 -19.79
C ASP A 112 8.85 -5.68 -20.10
N ARG A 113 7.65 -6.04 -19.60
CA ARG A 113 6.44 -5.21 -19.74
C ARG A 113 6.61 -3.90 -18.97
N ARG A 114 7.15 -3.97 -17.75
CA ARG A 114 7.43 -2.79 -16.92
C ARG A 114 8.43 -1.86 -17.59
N ARG A 115 9.52 -2.42 -18.15
CA ARG A 115 10.50 -1.66 -18.92
C ARG A 115 9.85 -0.94 -20.10
N ALA A 116 9.03 -1.65 -20.88
CA ALA A 116 8.33 -1.07 -22.02
C ALA A 116 7.37 0.06 -21.60
N GLN A 117 6.65 -0.10 -20.48
CA GLN A 117 5.78 0.95 -19.92
C GLN A 117 6.57 2.21 -19.56
N ILE A 118 7.69 2.08 -18.83
CA ILE A 118 8.54 3.22 -18.47
C ILE A 118 9.07 3.92 -19.72
N GLN A 119 9.51 3.16 -20.72
CA GLN A 119 10.06 3.73 -21.97
C GLN A 119 8.99 4.36 -22.88
N SER A 120 7.73 3.94 -22.75
CA SER A 120 6.62 4.52 -23.51
C SER A 120 6.08 5.81 -22.90
N ASP A 121 6.40 6.06 -21.64
CA ASP A 121 6.00 7.27 -20.92
C ASP A 121 6.97 8.40 -21.27
N THR A 122 6.46 9.44 -21.94
CA THR A 122 7.29 10.56 -22.43
C THR A 122 7.80 11.47 -21.31
N ASP A 123 7.17 11.40 -20.13
CA ASP A 123 7.55 12.23 -18.99
C ASP A 123 8.65 11.57 -18.15
N ARG A 124 9.01 10.32 -18.49
CA ARG A 124 9.97 9.50 -17.77
C ARG A 124 11.17 9.13 -18.63
N GLU A 125 12.34 9.20 -18.01
CA GLU A 125 13.61 8.78 -18.58
C GLU A 125 14.16 7.58 -17.80
N LEU A 126 14.30 6.43 -18.46
CA LEU A 126 14.93 5.26 -17.87
C LEU A 126 16.45 5.44 -17.88
N LEU A 127 17.05 5.74 -16.73
CA LEU A 127 18.47 6.01 -16.59
C LEU A 127 19.31 4.73 -16.49
N ARG A 128 18.81 3.74 -15.75
CA ARG A 128 19.57 2.51 -15.48
C ARG A 128 18.64 1.33 -15.20
N VAL A 129 19.10 0.13 -15.58
CA VAL A 129 18.50 -1.14 -15.18
C VAL A 129 19.60 -2.02 -14.61
N ASN A 130 19.43 -2.49 -13.37
CA ASN A 130 20.29 -3.48 -12.75
C ASN A 130 19.49 -4.77 -12.55
N GLN A 131 20.07 -5.90 -12.91
CA GLN A 131 19.46 -7.22 -12.70
C GLN A 131 20.33 -8.00 -11.71
N THR A 132 19.68 -8.54 -10.69
CA THR A 132 20.25 -9.45 -9.70
C THR A 132 19.48 -10.76 -9.73
N GLU A 133 20.01 -11.82 -9.12
CA GLU A 133 19.28 -13.09 -9.01
C GLU A 133 17.96 -12.86 -8.25
N GLY A 134 16.83 -12.98 -8.95
CA GLY A 134 15.49 -12.85 -8.38
C GLY A 134 14.88 -11.44 -8.36
N ALA A 135 15.59 -10.38 -8.78
CA ALA A 135 15.03 -9.03 -8.80
C ALA A 135 15.63 -8.12 -9.88
N VAL A 136 14.82 -7.19 -10.38
CA VAL A 136 15.21 -6.16 -11.33
C VAL A 136 14.96 -4.77 -10.72
N THR A 137 15.99 -3.94 -10.72
CA THR A 137 15.92 -2.56 -10.26
C THR A 137 16.01 -1.59 -11.44
N PHE A 138 15.02 -0.72 -11.57
CA PHE A 138 14.98 0.38 -12.53
C PHE A 138 15.28 1.69 -11.81
N ILE A 139 16.16 2.51 -12.40
CA ILE A 139 16.36 3.90 -11.98
C ILE A 139 15.76 4.79 -13.06
N VAL A 140 14.80 5.62 -12.66
CA VAL A 140 14.00 6.46 -13.54
C VAL A 140 14.15 7.91 -13.08
N LYS A 141 14.21 8.83 -14.04
CA LYS A 141 14.09 10.27 -13.80
C LYS A 141 12.77 10.73 -14.40
N GLN A 142 12.06 11.60 -13.71
CA GLN A 142 10.83 12.22 -14.19
C GLN A 142 10.95 13.74 -14.01
N GLU A 143 10.51 14.50 -15.01
CA GLU A 143 10.43 15.95 -14.87
C GLU A 143 9.34 16.32 -13.86
N SER A 144 9.59 17.37 -13.08
CA SER A 144 8.90 17.75 -11.83
C SER A 144 7.46 17.21 -11.64
N GLU A 145 7.29 16.25 -10.73
CA GLU A 145 6.00 15.83 -10.16
C GLU A 145 5.95 16.22 -8.68
N ASN A 146 4.74 16.44 -8.14
CA ASN A 146 4.56 16.82 -6.74
C ASN A 146 4.59 15.60 -5.81
N VAL A 147 5.79 15.09 -5.47
CA VAL A 147 5.97 13.93 -4.58
C VAL A 147 5.29 14.11 -3.21
N ALA A 148 5.02 15.34 -2.76
CA ALA A 148 4.33 15.58 -1.50
C ALA A 148 2.89 15.03 -1.52
N ASP A 149 2.22 15.06 -2.68
CA ASP A 149 0.88 14.50 -2.84
C ASP A 149 0.94 12.97 -2.73
N GLU A 150 1.96 12.33 -3.31
CA GLU A 150 2.17 10.88 -3.18
C GLU A 150 2.42 10.45 -1.72
N VAL A 151 3.23 11.21 -0.98
CA VAL A 151 3.47 10.96 0.46
C VAL A 151 2.15 11.03 1.25
N SER A 152 1.36 12.09 1.03
CA SER A 152 0.07 12.25 1.69
C SER A 152 -0.94 11.16 1.28
N GLY A 153 -0.87 10.70 0.03
CA GLY A 153 -1.67 9.61 -0.50
C GLY A 153 -1.35 8.27 0.18
N ALA A 154 -0.07 7.93 0.33
CA ALA A 154 0.37 6.72 1.04
C ALA A 154 -0.08 6.73 2.50
N ALA A 155 0.10 7.86 3.20
CA ALA A 155 -0.40 8.04 4.56
C ALA A 155 -1.93 7.88 4.63
N SER A 156 -2.66 8.42 3.65
CA SER A 156 -4.12 8.32 3.59
C SER A 156 -4.59 6.88 3.43
N VAL A 157 -3.91 6.05 2.63
CA VAL A 157 -4.24 4.63 2.50
C VAL A 157 -4.14 3.90 3.84
N VAL A 158 -3.11 4.18 4.64
CA VAL A 158 -2.96 3.57 5.97
C VAL A 158 -4.02 4.07 6.93
N VAL A 159 -4.27 5.38 7.00
CA VAL A 159 -5.30 5.94 7.89
C VAL A 159 -6.71 5.46 7.50
N MET A 160 -7.03 5.37 6.21
CA MET A 160 -8.30 4.83 5.72
C MET A 160 -8.47 3.36 6.05
N SER A 161 -7.36 2.61 6.16
CA SER A 161 -7.39 1.20 6.57
C SER A 161 -7.80 1.00 8.03
N LEU A 162 -7.88 2.06 8.84
CA LEU A 162 -8.45 2.02 10.19
C LEU A 162 -9.99 1.99 10.19
N TYR A 163 -10.64 2.43 9.11
CA TYR A 163 -12.10 2.59 9.02
C TYR A 163 -12.94 1.31 9.12
N PRO A 164 -12.45 0.09 8.81
CA PRO A 164 -13.25 -1.12 8.94
C PRO A 164 -13.66 -1.44 10.39
N VAL A 165 -13.02 -0.82 11.39
CA VAL A 165 -13.27 -1.11 12.80
C VAL A 165 -13.82 0.12 13.50
N GLY A 166 -14.78 -0.08 14.41
CA GLY A 166 -15.29 0.98 15.27
C GLY A 166 -14.36 1.22 16.45
N TYR A 167 -14.34 2.44 16.99
CA TYR A 167 -13.46 2.80 18.10
C TYR A 167 -14.23 3.40 19.27
N GLU A 168 -13.70 3.21 20.48
CA GLU A 168 -14.15 3.89 21.69
C GLU A 168 -13.07 4.84 22.19
N ARG A 169 -13.47 6.09 22.43
CA ARG A 169 -12.59 7.10 22.98
C ARG A 169 -12.36 6.83 24.47
N ASP A 170 -11.10 6.86 24.88
CA ASP A 170 -10.71 6.80 26.27
C ASP A 170 -10.96 8.14 26.95
N THR A 171 -11.63 8.13 28.11
CA THR A 171 -12.12 9.34 28.79
C THR A 171 -11.09 9.99 29.69
N ASP A 172 -10.01 9.28 30.02
CA ASP A 172 -8.98 9.72 30.98
C ASP A 172 -7.76 10.39 30.30
N THR A 173 -7.90 10.82 29.05
CA THR A 173 -6.77 11.36 28.27
C THR A 173 -6.66 12.88 28.38
N SER A 174 -5.43 13.40 28.30
CA SER A 174 -5.19 14.85 28.31
C SER A 174 -5.89 15.56 27.15
N GLN A 175 -6.24 16.84 27.31
CA GLN A 175 -6.80 17.65 26.22
C GLN A 175 -5.89 17.78 24.98
N ALA A 176 -4.59 17.47 25.12
CA ALA A 176 -3.63 17.53 24.02
C ALA A 176 -3.62 16.26 23.15
N THR A 177 -4.24 15.17 23.57
CA THR A 177 -4.24 13.89 22.84
C THR A 177 -5.48 13.09 23.20
N ALA A 178 -6.33 12.79 22.22
CA ALA A 178 -7.37 11.79 22.37
C ALA A 178 -6.83 10.40 22.00
N VAL A 179 -7.23 9.38 22.78
CA VAL A 179 -6.87 7.98 22.54
C VAL A 179 -8.12 7.19 22.24
N TYR A 180 -8.04 6.30 21.26
CA TYR A 180 -9.15 5.50 20.76
C TYR A 180 -8.75 4.03 20.74
N ASN A 181 -9.60 3.17 21.30
CA ASN A 181 -9.40 1.73 21.35
C ASN A 181 -10.33 1.03 20.35
N PRO A 182 -9.84 0.08 19.53
CA PRO A 182 -10.66 -0.62 18.54
C PRO A 182 -11.67 -1.56 19.22
N LYS A 183 -12.81 -1.80 18.58
CA LYS A 183 -13.91 -2.61 19.10
C LYS A 183 -14.05 -3.93 18.34
N ASN A 184 -14.37 -4.99 19.07
CA ASN A 184 -14.88 -6.22 18.49
C ASN A 184 -16.35 -6.02 18.10
N GLY A 185 -16.80 -6.68 17.04
CA GLY A 185 -18.20 -6.58 16.64
C GLY A 185 -18.50 -7.01 15.21
N TRP A 186 -19.77 -6.88 14.85
CA TRP A 186 -20.29 -7.12 13.50
C TRP A 186 -20.39 -5.80 12.75
N TYR A 187 -19.85 -5.79 11.53
CA TYR A 187 -19.73 -4.61 10.70
C TYR A 187 -20.23 -4.90 9.29
N GLU A 188 -20.68 -3.85 8.59
CA GLU A 188 -21.24 -3.94 7.24
C GLU A 188 -20.33 -3.29 6.19
N GLY A 189 -19.82 -4.08 5.24
CA GLY A 189 -19.09 -3.59 4.07
C GLY A 189 -19.80 -3.94 2.76
N ARG A 190 -19.05 -4.40 1.76
CA ARG A 190 -19.65 -5.06 0.58
C ARG A 190 -20.41 -6.34 0.95
N GLU A 191 -19.96 -6.97 2.02
CA GLU A 191 -20.59 -8.08 2.72
C GLU A 191 -20.42 -7.82 4.22
N THR A 192 -21.24 -8.48 5.04
CA THR A 192 -21.11 -8.38 6.50
C THR A 192 -19.90 -9.19 6.96
N TYR A 193 -19.21 -8.67 7.96
CA TYR A 193 -18.03 -9.30 8.54
C TYR A 193 -17.99 -9.15 10.06
N HIS A 194 -17.18 -9.98 10.69
CA HIS A 194 -17.01 -9.99 12.13
C HIS A 194 -15.55 -9.72 12.50
N ILE A 195 -15.34 -8.83 13.46
CA ILE A 195 -14.04 -8.46 14.00
C ILE A 195 -13.90 -9.03 15.42
N THR A 196 -12.82 -9.77 15.65
CA THR A 196 -12.45 -10.34 16.95
C THR A 196 -11.01 -10.02 17.30
N GLY A 197 -10.63 -10.14 18.58
CA GLY A 197 -9.25 -9.93 18.99
C GLY A 197 -8.73 -8.49 18.79
N ALA A 198 -9.62 -7.52 18.59
CA ALA A 198 -9.26 -6.13 18.37
C ALA A 198 -8.51 -5.56 19.59
N THR A 199 -7.28 -5.11 19.38
CA THR A 199 -6.44 -4.49 20.41
C THR A 199 -5.57 -3.37 19.85
N GLY A 200 -4.94 -2.61 20.74
CA GLY A 200 -4.08 -1.48 20.39
C GLY A 200 -4.79 -0.14 20.51
N THR A 201 -4.20 0.91 19.95
CA THR A 201 -4.68 2.29 20.11
C THR A 201 -4.43 3.15 18.88
N VAL A 202 -5.34 4.08 18.62
CA VAL A 202 -5.14 5.23 17.75
C VAL A 202 -5.07 6.48 18.61
N ARG A 203 -4.08 7.35 18.36
CA ARG A 203 -3.91 8.63 19.06
C ARG A 203 -4.05 9.77 18.06
N THR A 204 -4.86 10.77 18.41
CA THR A 204 -5.06 11.96 17.60
C THR A 204 -4.55 13.21 18.31
N THR A 205 -4.36 14.29 17.55
CA THR A 205 -3.99 15.60 18.10
C THR A 205 -5.19 16.27 18.74
N GLY A 206 -5.17 16.41 20.07
CA GLY A 206 -6.29 16.97 20.84
C GLY A 206 -7.63 16.26 20.57
N ASP A 207 -8.69 17.05 20.41
CA ASP A 207 -10.04 16.58 20.06
C ASP A 207 -10.29 16.46 18.54
N THR A 208 -9.22 16.52 17.72
CA THR A 208 -9.34 16.39 16.26
C THR A 208 -9.33 14.92 15.82
N THR A 209 -9.66 14.68 14.55
CA THR A 209 -9.53 13.37 13.90
C THR A 209 -8.14 13.12 13.32
N ALA A 210 -7.22 14.08 13.39
CA ALA A 210 -5.89 13.98 12.80
C ALA A 210 -5.03 12.97 13.58
N VAL A 211 -4.71 11.83 12.95
CA VAL A 211 -3.99 10.72 13.59
C VAL A 211 -2.53 11.08 13.72
N ARG A 212 -2.02 11.05 14.95
CA ARG A 212 -0.59 11.19 15.23
C ARG A 212 0.12 9.85 15.24
N SER A 213 -0.52 8.83 15.78
CA SER A 213 0.02 7.48 15.82
C SER A 213 -1.09 6.44 15.87
N ALA A 214 -0.91 5.30 15.22
CA ALA A 214 -1.76 4.13 15.36
C ALA A 214 -0.90 2.88 15.52
N THR A 215 -1.33 1.98 16.39
CA THR A 215 -0.82 0.60 16.45
C THR A 215 -1.98 -0.26 16.89
N VAL A 216 -2.58 -0.96 15.94
CA VAL A 216 -3.81 -1.71 16.13
C VAL A 216 -3.72 -3.05 15.42
N THR A 217 -4.40 -4.05 15.98
CA THR A 217 -4.47 -5.39 15.41
C THR A 217 -5.87 -5.96 15.63
N TRP A 218 -6.35 -6.77 14.69
CA TRP A 218 -7.60 -7.51 14.83
C TRP A 218 -7.67 -8.70 13.86
N ASP A 219 -8.55 -9.65 14.18
CA ASP A 219 -8.93 -10.75 13.30
C ASP A 219 -10.24 -10.44 12.60
N GLN A 220 -10.29 -10.66 11.29
CA GLN A 220 -11.46 -10.44 10.45
C GLN A 220 -11.94 -11.73 9.78
N THR A 221 -13.21 -12.09 10.00
CA THR A 221 -13.86 -13.21 9.32
C THR A 221 -14.85 -12.70 8.27
N ARG A 222 -14.75 -13.22 7.04
CA ARG A 222 -15.63 -12.90 5.90
C ARG A 222 -16.00 -14.19 5.12
N PRO A 223 -17.23 -14.32 4.61
CA PRO A 223 -18.41 -13.58 5.05
C PRO A 223 -18.79 -13.99 6.46
N ALA A 224 -19.27 -13.04 7.25
CA ALA A 224 -19.90 -13.32 8.52
C ALA A 224 -21.04 -12.32 8.67
N GLY A 225 -22.24 -12.70 8.24
CA GLY A 225 -23.49 -11.97 8.46
C GLY A 225 -24.28 -12.43 9.68
N THR A 226 -24.03 -13.65 10.17
CA THR A 226 -24.65 -14.18 11.39
C THR A 226 -23.67 -14.99 12.23
N TYR A 227 -23.92 -15.16 13.53
CA TYR A 227 -23.14 -16.05 14.40
C TYR A 227 -23.05 -17.49 13.86
N ALA A 228 -24.08 -17.97 13.15
CA ALA A 228 -24.07 -19.27 12.51
C ALA A 228 -23.08 -19.34 11.34
N GLU A 229 -23.00 -18.30 10.52
CA GLU A 229 -22.02 -18.19 9.44
C GLU A 229 -20.59 -18.06 9.97
N PHE A 230 -20.38 -17.27 11.02
CA PHE A 230 -19.07 -17.15 11.68
C PHE A 230 -18.63 -18.47 12.32
N ALA A 231 -19.53 -19.17 13.02
CA ALA A 231 -19.24 -20.48 13.58
C ALA A 231 -18.98 -21.52 12.48
N LEU A 232 -19.72 -21.46 11.36
CA LEU A 232 -19.50 -22.33 10.21
C LEU A 232 -18.12 -22.07 9.58
N ALA A 233 -17.75 -20.82 9.31
CA ALA A 233 -16.44 -20.43 8.77
C ALA A 233 -15.29 -20.95 9.65
N ARG A 234 -15.40 -20.78 10.98
CA ARG A 234 -14.44 -21.32 11.96
C ARG A 234 -14.38 -22.85 11.95
N LEU A 235 -15.49 -23.54 11.67
CA LEU A 235 -15.57 -25.01 11.64
C LEU A 235 -15.13 -25.61 10.30
N THR A 236 -15.29 -24.88 9.19
CA THR A 236 -14.85 -25.29 7.85
C THR A 236 -13.36 -25.02 7.62
N GLY A 237 -12.70 -24.32 8.55
CA GLY A 237 -11.27 -24.02 8.48
C GLY A 237 -10.95 -22.76 7.68
N ASP A 238 -11.94 -21.88 7.45
CA ASP A 238 -11.68 -20.54 6.92
C ASP A 238 -11.16 -19.70 8.09
N ASP A 239 -9.83 -19.72 8.28
CA ASP A 239 -9.18 -18.97 9.33
C ASP A 239 -9.47 -17.47 9.17
N PRO A 240 -9.76 -16.74 10.27
CA PRO A 240 -9.86 -15.30 10.22
C PRO A 240 -8.57 -14.70 9.66
N LYS A 241 -8.72 -13.65 8.86
CA LYS A 241 -7.61 -12.84 8.39
C LYS A 241 -7.15 -11.91 9.49
N THR A 242 -5.92 -12.06 9.98
CA THR A 242 -5.32 -11.12 10.95
C THR A 242 -4.83 -9.89 10.21
N ILE A 243 -5.19 -8.70 10.71
CA ILE A 243 -4.80 -7.41 10.17
C ILE A 243 -4.06 -6.64 11.26
N ASP A 244 -2.84 -6.19 10.96
CA ASP A 244 -2.06 -5.29 11.79
C ASP A 244 -1.83 -3.98 11.05
N ILE A 245 -2.04 -2.85 11.74
CA ILE A 245 -1.82 -1.52 11.18
C ILE A 245 -0.98 -0.70 12.14
N SER A 246 0.09 -0.13 11.61
CA SER A 246 0.90 0.89 12.28
C SER A 246 0.94 2.17 11.48
N PHE A 247 0.92 3.31 12.17
CA PHE A 247 1.09 4.63 11.57
C PHE A 247 1.76 5.56 12.57
N GLN A 248 2.63 6.44 12.09
CA GLN A 248 3.27 7.47 12.90
C GLN A 248 3.47 8.73 12.06
N PHE A 249 3.08 9.88 12.62
CA PHE A 249 3.24 11.19 12.01
C PHE A 249 4.01 12.13 12.95
N GLU A 250 5.03 12.78 12.41
CA GLU A 250 5.93 13.68 13.14
C GLU A 250 6.09 14.99 12.37
N SER A 251 5.69 16.11 12.98
CA SER A 251 5.73 17.45 12.38
C SER A 251 6.90 18.31 12.89
N SER A 252 8.05 17.70 13.17
CA SER A 252 9.27 18.40 13.60
C SER A 252 10.19 18.68 12.42
N GLU A 253 11.19 19.55 12.63
CA GLU A 253 12.29 19.75 11.67
C GLU A 253 12.82 18.39 11.21
N THR A 254 12.69 18.13 9.92
CA THR A 254 13.10 16.91 9.26
C THR A 254 14.09 17.27 8.15
N THR A 255 14.92 16.32 7.78
CA THR A 255 15.88 16.51 6.71
C THR A 255 15.82 15.33 5.78
N VAL A 256 15.82 15.57 4.48
CA VAL A 256 15.96 14.52 3.49
C VAL A 256 17.42 14.39 3.12
N THR A 257 18.02 13.25 3.43
CA THR A 257 19.36 12.92 2.96
C THR A 257 19.29 12.37 1.55
N ARG A 258 20.08 12.90 0.63
CA ARG A 258 20.19 12.36 -0.73
C ARG A 258 20.61 10.88 -0.68
N PRO A 259 19.81 9.95 -1.24
CA PRO A 259 20.18 8.54 -1.26
C PRO A 259 21.43 8.26 -2.10
N ALA A 260 22.23 7.26 -1.70
CA ALA A 260 23.46 6.89 -2.41
C ALA A 260 23.22 6.53 -3.89
N TRP A 261 22.12 5.84 -4.18
CA TRP A 261 21.75 5.43 -5.53
C TRP A 261 21.46 6.62 -6.47
N VAL A 262 21.09 7.79 -5.95
CA VAL A 262 20.95 9.03 -6.72
C VAL A 262 22.33 9.61 -7.06
N THR A 263 23.26 9.57 -6.11
CA THR A 263 24.63 10.04 -6.33
C THR A 263 25.35 9.21 -7.40
N GLU A 264 25.11 7.90 -7.42
CA GLU A 264 25.67 6.99 -8.43
C GLU A 264 25.24 7.35 -9.87
N VAL A 265 24.01 7.86 -10.06
CA VAL A 265 23.53 8.34 -11.36
C VAL A 265 24.40 9.48 -11.88
N GLY A 266 24.72 10.46 -11.02
CA GLY A 266 25.55 11.61 -11.39
C GLY A 266 26.96 11.20 -11.82
N THR A 267 27.54 10.19 -11.17
CA THR A 267 28.88 9.66 -11.51
C THR A 267 28.87 8.74 -12.75
N GLY A 268 27.75 8.08 -13.04
CA GLY A 268 27.60 7.18 -14.19
C GLY A 268 27.43 7.91 -15.53
N ALA A 269 26.84 9.12 -15.51
CA ALA A 269 26.71 9.96 -16.69
C ALA A 269 28.06 10.46 -17.22
N GLU A 270 29.03 10.75 -16.33
CA GLU A 270 30.39 11.14 -16.72
C GLU A 270 31.21 9.97 -17.28
N ALA A 271 30.95 8.73 -16.83
CA ALA A 271 31.64 7.54 -17.34
C ALA A 271 31.14 7.10 -18.74
N GLY A 272 29.92 7.47 -19.12
CA GLY A 272 29.31 7.12 -20.40
C GLY A 272 29.74 7.98 -21.59
N GLN A 273 30.34 9.16 -21.35
CA GLN A 273 30.70 10.12 -22.41
C GLN A 273 32.16 10.04 -22.91
N SER A 274 32.97 9.10 -22.41
CA SER A 274 34.41 9.00 -22.75
C SER A 274 34.83 7.78 -23.59
N ARG A 275 33.90 7.12 -24.28
CA ARG A 275 34.22 6.08 -25.27
C ARG A 275 33.76 6.44 -26.69
N ASP A 276 34.16 7.62 -27.14
CA ASP A 276 34.35 7.86 -28.57
C ASP A 276 35.85 7.93 -28.84
N ALA A 277 36.44 6.78 -29.20
CA ALA A 277 37.82 6.70 -29.66
C ALA A 277 38.01 5.56 -30.65
N SER A 278 37.96 5.93 -31.93
CA SER A 278 38.88 5.47 -32.98
C SER A 278 39.01 3.96 -33.22
N TYR A 279 38.30 3.47 -34.23
CA TYR A 279 38.84 2.43 -35.11
C TYR A 279 38.98 2.97 -36.53
N GLY A 280 40.02 3.78 -36.73
CA GLY A 280 40.65 3.96 -38.03
C GLY A 280 41.84 3.02 -38.16
N LYS A 281 41.74 1.97 -38.98
CA LYS A 281 42.92 1.42 -39.66
C LYS A 281 42.57 0.89 -41.04
N ALA A 282 43.16 1.58 -42.01
CA ALA A 282 43.15 1.28 -43.43
C ALA A 282 43.74 -0.11 -43.77
N ILE A 283 43.18 -0.75 -44.79
CA ILE A 283 43.91 -1.68 -45.65
C ILE A 283 43.65 -1.22 -47.10
N SER A 284 44.74 -1.02 -47.84
CA SER A 284 44.77 -0.42 -49.16
C SER A 284 45.09 -1.44 -50.26
N TYR A 285 44.34 -1.35 -51.36
CA TYR A 285 44.60 -1.71 -52.77
C TYR A 285 44.95 -3.15 -53.20
N GLY A 286 44.11 -3.65 -54.11
CA GLY A 286 44.43 -4.59 -55.19
C GLY A 286 43.46 -4.40 -56.36
N LEU A 287 43.97 -3.83 -57.46
CA LEU A 287 43.28 -3.56 -58.74
C LEU A 287 42.69 -4.83 -59.40
N CYS A 288 41.54 -4.73 -60.08
CA CYS A 288 41.42 -4.79 -61.55
C CYS A 288 39.94 -4.74 -62.00
N GLY A 289 39.66 -4.07 -63.13
CA GLY A 289 38.48 -4.36 -63.96
C GLY A 289 37.45 -3.24 -64.12
N ALA A 290 37.73 -2.31 -65.03
CA ALA A 290 36.81 -1.31 -65.54
C ALA A 290 35.63 -1.94 -66.30
N VAL A 291 34.42 -1.36 -66.20
CA VAL A 291 33.52 -0.99 -67.34
C VAL A 291 32.46 0.02 -66.82
N THR A 292 32.49 1.24 -67.34
CA THR A 292 31.32 2.13 -67.56
C THR A 292 31.02 2.09 -69.07
N PRO A 293 29.90 2.60 -69.64
CA PRO A 293 28.78 3.39 -69.07
C PRO A 293 27.38 3.02 -69.63
N LEU A 294 26.33 3.75 -69.20
CA LEU A 294 25.09 4.19 -69.93
C LEU A 294 24.08 4.61 -68.84
N ARG A 295 23.76 5.88 -68.53
CA ARG A 295 23.23 7.03 -69.29
C ARG A 295 21.88 6.80 -70.01
N THR A 296 20.79 7.19 -69.32
CA THR A 296 19.52 7.79 -69.82
C THR A 296 18.72 8.18 -68.55
N VAL A 297 18.59 9.44 -68.13
CA VAL A 297 17.76 10.58 -68.61
C VAL A 297 16.25 10.27 -68.67
N ARG A 298 15.52 10.88 -67.72
CA ARG A 298 14.15 11.47 -67.70
C ARG A 298 13.05 10.86 -68.59
N GLU A 299 11.90 10.61 -67.98
CA GLU A 299 10.78 11.57 -67.86
C GLU A 299 10.20 11.54 -66.43
#